data_AF-A0A1G3L600-F1
#
_entry.id   AF-A0A1G3L600-F1
#
_cell.length_a   1.000
_cell.length_b   1.000
_cell.length_c   1.000
_cell.angle_alpha   90.00
_cell.angle_beta   90.00
_cell.angle_gamma   90.00
#
_symmetry.space_group_name_H-M   'P 1'
#
loop_
_entity.id
_entity.type
_entity.pdbx_description
1 polymer ?
#
loop_
_entity_poly.entity_id
_entity_poly.type
_entity_poly.pdbx_seq_one_letter_code
_entity_poly.pdbx_strand_id
1 'polypeptide(L)'
;MAETLQELIKNNLEQIRLLYLQTFEELTNNQSNIEMIIKDVLEKKISESTAIERISDAVDYAEKLQKGFSEKMRANLNNLLSIFPEADSAEIMSIREELEKIYKEMEEGVNKFVEKVKELYKV
;
A
#
# COMPACT_ATOMS: atom_id res chain seq x y z
N MET A 1 -19.43 -23.42 13.76
CA MET A 1 -19.41 -22.32 14.73
C MET A 1 -19.42 -21.04 13.93
N ALA A 2 -20.37 -20.14 14.17
CA ALA A 2 -20.34 -18.81 13.55
C ALA A 2 -19.23 -18.00 14.24
N GLU A 3 -18.29 -17.44 13.48
CA GLU A 3 -17.31 -16.50 14.02
C GLU A 3 -18.05 -15.32 14.65
N THR A 4 -17.57 -14.87 15.80
CA THR A 4 -18.13 -13.67 16.44
C THR A 4 -17.74 -12.42 15.63
N LEU A 5 -18.55 -11.35 15.70
CA LEU A 5 -18.22 -10.08 15.04
C LEU A 5 -16.82 -9.56 15.43
N GLN A 6 -16.41 -9.74 16.69
CA GLN A 6 -15.07 -9.41 17.16
C GLN A 6 -13.96 -10.20 16.46
N GLU A 7 -14.17 -11.50 16.24
CA GLU A 7 -13.22 -12.38 15.57
C GLU A 7 -13.07 -12.00 14.09
N LEU A 8 -14.19 -11.66 13.43
CA LEU A 8 -14.19 -11.15 12.05
C LEU A 8 -13.46 -9.82 11.90
N ILE A 9 -13.69 -8.87 12.82
CA ILE A 9 -12.97 -7.58 12.84
C ILE A 9 -11.47 -7.82 13.02
N LYS A 10 -11.09 -8.67 13.98
CA LYS A 10 -9.67 -8.99 14.23
C LYS A 10 -9.00 -9.62 13.02
N ASN A 11 -9.64 -10.61 12.38
CA ASN A 11 -9.13 -11.27 11.19
C ASN A 11 -8.94 -10.28 10.03
N ASN A 12 -9.88 -9.35 9.83
CA ASN A 12 -9.74 -8.29 8.83
C ASN A 12 -8.57 -7.35 9.13
N LEU A 13 -8.45 -6.87 10.38
CA LEU A 13 -7.34 -6.01 10.80
C LEU A 13 -5.98 -6.68 10.59
N GLU A 14 -5.90 -7.98 10.84
CA GLU A 14 -4.68 -8.76 10.62
C GLU A 14 -4.36 -8.92 9.12
N GLN A 15 -5.36 -9.18 8.28
CA GLN A 15 -5.18 -9.25 6.82
C GLN A 15 -4.70 -7.91 6.23
N ILE A 16 -5.29 -6.78 6.67
CA ILE A 16 -4.85 -5.44 6.26
C ILE A 16 -3.42 -5.19 6.69
N ARG A 17 -3.09 -5.50 7.94
CA ARG A 17 -1.74 -5.30 8.48
C ARG A 17 -0.71 -6.08 7.67
N LEU A 18 -1.01 -7.34 7.32
CA LEU A 18 -0.14 -8.15 6.48
C LEU A 18 0.02 -7.56 5.09
N LEU A 19 -1.09 -7.15 4.45
CA LEU A 19 -1.07 -6.51 3.14
C LEU A 19 -0.23 -5.22 3.14
N TYR A 20 -0.38 -4.38 4.18
CA TYR A 20 0.39 -3.15 4.35
C TYR A 20 1.89 -3.45 4.51
N LEU A 21 2.25 -4.38 5.39
CA LEU A 21 3.65 -4.76 5.61
C LEU A 21 4.31 -5.33 4.34
N GLN A 22 3.61 -6.21 3.63
CA GLN A 22 4.10 -6.79 2.37
C GLN A 22 4.32 -5.71 1.30
N THR A 23 3.34 -4.82 1.11
CA THR A 23 3.45 -3.74 0.13
C THR A 23 4.62 -2.81 0.48
N PHE A 24 4.81 -2.49 1.77
CA PHE A 24 5.90 -1.64 2.21
C PHE A 24 7.27 -2.31 2.02
N GLU A 25 7.38 -3.62 2.28
CA GLU A 25 8.59 -4.40 2.02
C GLU A 25 8.94 -4.41 0.53
N GLU A 26 7.96 -4.66 -0.35
CA GLU A 26 8.16 -4.64 -1.80
C GLU A 26 8.59 -3.25 -2.31
N LEU A 27 7.98 -2.18 -1.79
CA LEU A 27 8.35 -0.80 -2.10
C LEU A 27 9.77 -0.46 -1.64
N THR A 28 10.16 -0.93 -0.45
CA THR A 28 11.52 -0.75 0.09
C THR A 28 12.55 -1.46 -0.78
N ASN A 29 12.28 -2.72 -1.16
CA ASN A 29 13.15 -3.47 -2.06
C ASN A 29 13.28 -2.81 -3.43
N ASN A 30 12.18 -2.27 -3.96
CA ASN A 30 12.19 -1.52 -5.21
C ASN A 30 13.05 -0.25 -5.13
N GLN A 31 12.98 0.48 -4.01
CA GLN A 31 13.86 1.63 -3.77
C GLN A 31 15.33 1.21 -3.74
N SER A 32 15.69 0.11 -3.05
CA SER A 32 17.06 -0.41 -3.05
C SER A 32 17.56 -0.77 -4.45
N ASN A 33 16.68 -1.28 -5.34
CA ASN A 33 17.03 -1.53 -6.74
C ASN A 33 17.35 -0.23 -7.50
N ILE A 34 16.57 0.84 -7.26
CA ILE A 34 16.85 2.16 -7.84
C ILE A 34 18.22 2.69 -7.36
N GLU A 35 18.53 2.56 -6.07
CA GLU A 35 19.83 2.96 -5.52
C GLU A 35 21.00 2.19 -6.16
N MET A 36 20.81 0.89 -6.42
CA MET A 36 21.79 0.09 -7.16
C MET A 36 21.98 0.56 -8.60
N ILE A 37 20.90 0.90 -9.31
CA ILE A 37 20.98 1.45 -10.69
C ILE A 37 21.79 2.74 -10.69
N ILE A 38 21.53 3.64 -9.74
CA ILE A 38 22.27 4.90 -9.60
C ILE A 38 23.75 4.64 -9.36
N LYS A 39 24.08 3.69 -8.48
CA LYS A 39 25.46 3.28 -8.23
C LYS A 39 26.13 2.76 -9.50
N ASP A 40 25.44 1.93 -10.28
CA ASP A 40 25.99 1.39 -11.54
C ASP A 40 26.26 2.49 -12.58
N VAL A 41 25.44 3.55 -12.63
CA VAL A 41 25.74 4.74 -13.46
C VAL A 41 26.98 5.46 -12.97
N LEU A 42 27.08 5.73 -11.67
CA LEU A 42 28.22 6.45 -11.07
C LEU A 42 29.53 5.68 -11.27
N GLU A 43 29.47 4.35 -11.22
CA GLU A 43 30.59 3.45 -11.48
C GLU A 43 30.82 3.21 -13.00
N LYS A 44 30.06 3.88 -13.87
CA LYS A 44 30.14 3.80 -15.34
C LYS A 44 29.94 2.38 -15.89
N LYS A 45 29.21 1.53 -15.17
CA LYS A 45 28.86 0.16 -15.59
C LYS A 45 27.72 0.14 -16.60
N ILE A 46 26.85 1.14 -16.55
CA ILE A 46 25.75 1.34 -17.50
C ILE A 46 25.72 2.80 -17.97
N SER A 47 25.13 3.05 -19.14
CA SER A 47 24.86 4.40 -19.63
C SER A 47 23.70 5.05 -18.89
N GLU A 48 23.70 6.38 -18.86
CA GLU A 48 22.62 7.19 -18.27
C GLU A 48 21.26 6.87 -18.90
N SER A 49 21.20 6.66 -20.22
CA SER A 49 19.95 6.29 -20.92
C SER A 49 19.35 4.98 -20.40
N THR A 50 20.19 3.95 -20.19
CA THR A 50 19.77 2.65 -19.66
C THR A 50 19.32 2.76 -18.21
N ALA A 51 19.95 3.65 -17.44
CA ALA A 51 19.54 3.88 -16.07
C ALA A 51 18.20 4.59 -15.97
N ILE A 52 17.95 5.58 -16.83
CA ILE A 52 16.65 6.26 -16.92
C ILE A 52 15.54 5.25 -17.22
N GLU A 53 15.74 4.38 -18.20
CA GLU A 53 14.77 3.33 -18.55
C GLU A 53 14.47 2.42 -17.35
N ARG A 54 15.50 1.90 -16.69
CA ARG A 54 15.32 1.01 -15.53
C ARG A 54 14.68 1.69 -14.32
N ILE A 55 15.00 2.97 -14.09
CA ILE A 55 14.38 3.76 -13.02
C ILE A 55 12.90 4.00 -13.36
N SER A 56 12.57 4.29 -14.63
CA SER A 56 11.19 4.41 -15.08
C SER A 56 10.39 3.13 -14.84
N ASP A 57 10.95 1.97 -15.19
CA ASP A 57 10.31 0.67 -14.93
C ASP A 57 10.07 0.43 -13.43
N ALA A 58 11.03 0.81 -12.58
CA ALA A 58 10.90 0.69 -11.13
C ALA A 58 9.82 1.64 -10.58
N VAL A 59 9.67 2.83 -11.13
CA VAL A 59 8.58 3.77 -10.79
C VAL A 59 7.23 3.19 -11.22
N ASP A 60 7.11 2.69 -12.45
CA ASP A 60 5.90 2.04 -12.96
C ASP A 60 5.48 0.83 -12.10
N TYR A 61 6.46 0.06 -11.63
CA TYR A 61 6.22 -1.03 -10.70
C TYR A 61 5.66 -0.54 -9.36
N ALA A 62 6.25 0.52 -8.78
CA ALA A 62 5.76 1.11 -7.54
C ALA A 62 4.31 1.64 -7.67
N GLU A 63 3.95 2.26 -8.80
CA GLU A 63 2.58 2.69 -9.08
C GLU A 63 1.60 1.51 -9.18
N LYS A 64 2.02 0.40 -9.78
CA LYS A 64 1.19 -0.82 -9.87
C LYS A 64 0.95 -1.42 -8.47
N LEU A 65 1.98 -1.46 -7.63
CA LEU A 65 1.85 -1.92 -6.25
C LEU A 65 0.89 -1.04 -5.45
N GLN A 66 1.03 0.28 -5.55
CA GLN A 66 0.12 1.24 -4.92
C GLN A 66 -1.34 1.00 -5.35
N LYS A 67 -1.60 0.90 -6.66
CA LYS A 67 -2.97 0.66 -7.17
C LYS A 67 -3.53 -0.67 -6.67
N GLY A 68 -2.75 -1.74 -6.74
CA GLY A 68 -3.16 -3.05 -6.24
C GLY A 68 -3.40 -3.08 -4.73
N PHE A 69 -2.61 -2.32 -3.96
CA PHE A 69 -2.82 -2.13 -2.53
C PHE A 69 -4.15 -1.42 -2.25
N SER A 70 -4.40 -0.28 -2.90
CA SER A 70 -5.66 0.49 -2.77
C SER A 70 -6.89 -0.36 -3.10
N GLU A 71 -6.85 -1.14 -4.18
CA GLU A 71 -7.96 -2.01 -4.59
C GLU A 71 -8.26 -3.09 -3.53
N LYS A 72 -7.22 -3.82 -3.08
CA LYS A 72 -7.36 -4.87 -2.06
C LYS A 72 -7.81 -4.31 -0.71
N MET A 73 -7.30 -3.14 -0.32
CA MET A 73 -7.73 -2.42 0.87
C MET A 73 -9.23 -2.11 0.80
N ARG A 74 -9.70 -1.48 -0.28
CA ARG A 74 -11.13 -1.18 -0.42
C ARG A 74 -12.01 -2.41 -0.42
N ALA A 75 -11.57 -3.49 -1.07
CA ALA A 75 -12.30 -4.76 -1.07
C ALA A 75 -12.44 -5.34 0.35
N ASN A 76 -11.36 -5.35 1.13
CA ASN A 76 -11.39 -5.81 2.52
C ASN A 76 -12.29 -4.92 3.39
N LEU A 77 -12.20 -3.60 3.25
CA LEU A 77 -13.06 -2.67 3.99
C LEU A 77 -14.54 -2.92 3.66
N ASN A 78 -14.89 -3.03 2.38
CA ASN A 78 -16.28 -3.26 1.97
C ASN A 78 -16.82 -4.60 2.49
N ASN A 79 -15.99 -5.66 2.46
CA ASN A 79 -16.35 -6.95 3.04
C ASN A 79 -16.61 -6.81 4.54
N LEU A 80 -15.72 -6.11 5.26
CA LEU A 80 -15.87 -5.86 6.69
C LEU A 80 -17.11 -5.02 7.00
N LEU A 81 -17.39 -3.97 6.23
CA LEU A 81 -18.58 -3.12 6.44
C LEU A 81 -19.89 -3.88 6.15
N SER A 82 -19.88 -4.80 5.18
CA SER A 82 -21.06 -5.59 4.78
C SER A 82 -21.55 -6.58 5.85
N ILE A 83 -20.68 -6.96 6.80
CA ILE A 83 -21.03 -7.89 7.89
C ILE A 83 -21.55 -7.19 9.14
N PHE A 84 -21.40 -5.86 9.24
CA PHE A 84 -21.99 -5.13 10.35
C PHE A 84 -23.51 -5.15 10.21
N PRO A 85 -24.24 -5.46 11.28
CA PRO A 85 -25.69 -5.41 11.24
C PRO A 85 -26.15 -4.01 10.82
N GLU A 86 -27.29 -3.93 10.13
CA GLU A 86 -28.03 -2.68 9.90
C GLU A 86 -28.58 -2.19 11.25
N ALA A 87 -27.70 -1.70 12.09
CA ALA A 87 -28.00 -1.19 13.41
C ALA A 87 -27.37 0.20 13.52
N ASP A 88 -28.22 1.23 13.60
CA ASP A 88 -27.87 2.63 13.87
C ASP A 88 -27.41 2.84 15.33
N SER A 89 -26.72 1.86 15.92
CA SER A 89 -26.10 2.09 17.23
C SER A 89 -24.92 3.03 17.03
N ALA A 90 -24.83 4.06 17.87
CA ALA A 90 -23.73 5.02 17.83
C ALA A 90 -22.35 4.33 17.95
N GLU A 91 -22.28 3.21 18.68
CA GLU A 91 -21.09 2.36 18.79
C GLU A 91 -20.68 1.73 17.46
N ILE A 92 -21.62 1.17 16.71
CA ILE A 92 -21.34 0.54 15.40
C ILE A 92 -20.88 1.60 14.41
N MET A 93 -21.53 2.78 14.39
CA MET A 93 -21.08 3.87 13.52
C MET A 93 -19.67 4.35 13.88
N SER A 94 -19.35 4.52 15.16
CA SER A 94 -18.01 4.93 15.61
C SER A 94 -16.94 3.93 15.18
N ILE A 95 -17.20 2.63 15.28
CA ILE A 95 -16.27 1.58 14.83
C ILE A 95 -16.07 1.64 13.31
N ARG A 96 -17.16 1.84 12.54
CA ARG A 96 -17.07 1.99 11.08
C ARG A 96 -16.22 3.19 10.69
N GLU A 97 -16.42 4.34 11.31
CA GLU A 97 -15.66 5.57 11.06
C GLU A 97 -14.17 5.41 11.40
N GLU A 98 -13.84 4.77 12.53
CA GLU A 98 -12.45 4.50 12.89
C GLU A 98 -11.76 3.56 11.91
N LEU A 99 -12.45 2.52 11.44
CA LEU A 99 -11.93 1.62 10.41
C LEU A 99 -11.67 2.39 9.12
N GLU A 100 -12.65 3.14 8.60
CA GLU A 100 -12.45 3.95 7.39
C GLU A 100 -11.28 4.92 7.51
N LYS A 101 -11.09 5.53 8.69
CA LYS A 101 -9.96 6.41 8.97
C LYS A 101 -8.62 5.66 8.87
N ILE A 102 -8.48 4.51 9.53
CA ILE A 102 -7.26 3.68 9.47
C ILE A 102 -6.95 3.32 8.01
N TYR A 103 -7.97 2.92 7.25
CA TYR A 103 -7.83 2.57 5.84
C TYR A 103 -7.32 3.74 4.98
N LYS A 104 -7.88 4.94 5.18
CA LYS A 104 -7.44 6.17 4.49
C LYS A 104 -6.00 6.53 4.85
N GLU A 105 -5.63 6.46 6.12
CA GLU A 105 -4.27 6.78 6.58
C GLU A 105 -3.23 5.84 5.98
N MET A 106 -3.54 4.53 5.88
CA MET A 106 -2.66 3.55 5.24
C MET A 106 -2.55 3.76 3.72
N GLU A 107 -3.67 4.02 3.03
CA GLU A 107 -3.67 4.35 1.59
C GLU A 107 -2.85 5.61 1.31
N GLU A 108 -3.01 6.66 2.12
CA GLU A 108 -2.20 7.87 2.00
C GLU A 108 -0.71 7.62 2.23
N GLY A 109 -0.33 6.75 3.18
CA GLY A 109 1.06 6.43 3.46
C GLY A 109 1.76 5.82 2.24
N VAL A 110 1.10 4.88 1.57
CA VAL A 110 1.61 4.24 0.34
C VAL A 110 1.67 5.26 -0.81
N ASN A 111 0.63 6.08 -0.98
CA ASN A 111 0.60 7.13 -1.99
C ASN A 111 1.75 8.13 -1.82
N LYS A 112 1.98 8.61 -0.59
CA LYS A 112 3.07 9.56 -0.27
C LYS A 112 4.43 8.96 -0.56
N PHE A 113 4.64 7.67 -0.31
CA PHE A 113 5.88 6.99 -0.64
C PHE A 113 6.14 7.00 -2.15
N VAL A 114 5.16 6.59 -2.96
CA VAL A 114 5.31 6.54 -4.42
C VAL A 114 5.54 7.93 -5.01
N GLU A 115 4.76 8.93 -4.58
CA GLU A 115 4.97 10.31 -5.03
C GLU A 115 6.36 10.83 -4.63
N LYS A 116 6.88 10.45 -3.46
CA LYS A 116 8.23 10.83 -3.06
C LYS A 116 9.30 10.21 -3.95
N VAL A 117 9.13 8.95 -4.33
CA VAL A 117 10.03 8.27 -5.29
C VAL A 117 10.00 9.01 -6.63
N LYS A 118 8.83 9.37 -7.16
CA LYS A 118 8.70 10.12 -8.42
C LYS A 118 9.40 11.48 -8.36
N GLU A 119 9.17 12.25 -7.30
CA GLU A 119 9.86 13.53 -7.07
C GLU A 119 11.39 13.39 -7.06
N LEU A 120 11.91 12.38 -6.36
CA LEU A 120 13.35 12.17 -6.20
C LEU A 120 14.03 11.85 -7.53
N TYR A 121 13.34 11.14 -8.41
CA TYR A 121 13.92 10.63 -9.65
C TYR A 121 13.49 11.40 -10.91
N LYS A 122 12.69 12.46 -10.78
CA LYS A 122 12.21 13.34 -11.87
C LYS A 122 11.59 12.57 -13.05
N VAL A 123 10.85 11.52 -12.73
CA VAL A 123 10.04 10.75 -13.68
C VAL A 123 8.59 11.24 -13.62
#